data_AF-A0A813FRN4-F1
#
_entry.id   AF-A0A813FRN4-F1
#
_cell.length_a   1.000
_cell.length_b   1.000
_cell.length_c   1.000
_cell.angle_alpha   90.00
_cell.angle_beta   90.00
_cell.angle_gamma   90.00
#
_symmetry.space_group_name_H-M   'P 1'
#
loop_
_entity.id
_entity.type
_entity.pdbx_description
1 polymer ?
#
loop_
_entity_poly.entity_id
_entity_poly.type
_entity_poly.pdbx_seq_one_letter_code
_entity_poly.pdbx_strand_id
1 'polypeptide(L)'
;MTDEDAVTVDNPDLLKLASQLKNGRGFIILGGICVSKVVTLFSSDGLFMNPGKQQKILDGVSLVPKLLHEYGIEGFGRIIHTDDYTAGLVSLIQNSGLGAFTPNSLLSCWPSEMALKRTPAGTKARSNLLSMIQVCEVFEKLVIIEKGKSWP
;
A
#
# COMPACT_ATOMS: atom_id res chain seq x y z
N MET A 1 -26.18 -2.21 9.10
CA MET A 1 -24.80 -2.38 8.60
C MET A 1 -24.50 -1.15 7.77
N THR A 2 -23.80 -0.19 8.37
CA THR A 2 -23.40 1.07 7.71
C THR A 2 -22.20 0.80 6.82
N ASP A 3 -22.22 1.39 5.64
CA ASP A 3 -21.27 1.28 4.51
C ASP A 3 -19.84 1.81 4.82
N GLU A 4 -19.49 2.03 6.09
CA GLU A 4 -18.28 2.73 6.54
C GLU A 4 -17.06 1.81 6.76
N ASP A 5 -17.21 0.50 6.57
CA ASP A 5 -16.15 -0.48 6.85
C ASP A 5 -15.49 -1.08 5.60
N ALA A 6 -15.89 -0.66 4.40
CA ALA A 6 -15.30 -1.13 3.14
C ALA A 6 -13.84 -0.66 3.01
N VAL A 7 -12.95 -1.56 2.60
CA VAL A 7 -11.56 -1.19 2.24
C VAL A 7 -11.63 -0.26 1.03
N THR A 8 -11.25 1.00 1.22
CA THR A 8 -11.21 2.00 0.16
C THR A 8 -9.78 2.25 -0.30
N VAL A 9 -9.62 2.57 -1.59
CA VAL A 9 -8.34 3.01 -2.15
C VAL A 9 -8.32 4.53 -2.10
N ASP A 10 -7.40 5.10 -1.32
CA ASP A 10 -7.30 6.56 -1.13
C ASP A 10 -7.03 7.32 -2.43
N ASN A 11 -6.27 6.72 -3.36
CA ASN A 11 -5.95 7.32 -4.65
C ASN A 11 -6.01 6.30 -5.80
N PRO A 12 -7.19 6.05 -6.38
CA PRO A 12 -7.35 5.10 -7.50
C PRO A 12 -6.64 5.56 -8.77
N ASP A 13 -6.38 6.85 -8.83
CA ASP A 13 -5.74 7.56 -9.92
C ASP A 13 -4.26 7.19 -10.08
N LEU A 14 -3.63 6.67 -9.01
CA LEU A 14 -2.30 6.06 -9.07
C LEU A 14 -2.30 4.77 -9.90
N LEU A 15 -3.39 3.99 -9.86
CA LEU A 15 -3.54 2.75 -10.64
C LEU A 15 -3.65 3.05 -12.13
N LYS A 16 -4.34 4.14 -12.50
CA LYS A 16 -4.37 4.62 -13.90
C LYS A 16 -2.98 4.95 -14.41
N LEU A 17 -2.20 5.68 -13.61
CA LEU A 17 -0.81 6.01 -13.97
C LEU A 17 0.05 4.74 -14.08
N ALA A 18 -0.08 3.80 -13.14
CA ALA A 18 0.63 2.53 -13.16
C ALA A 18 0.32 1.74 -14.44
N SER A 19 -0.96 1.66 -14.82
CA SER A 19 -1.43 1.01 -16.05
C SER A 19 -0.85 1.67 -17.29
N GLN A 20 -0.88 3.01 -17.38
CA GLN A 20 -0.33 3.77 -18.51
C GLN A 20 1.18 3.61 -18.66
N LEU A 21 1.94 3.61 -17.55
CA LEU A 21 3.40 3.44 -17.57
C LEU A 21 3.81 2.07 -18.10
N LYS A 22 3.00 1.04 -17.87
CA LYS A 22 3.27 -0.32 -18.32
C LYS A 22 2.59 -0.67 -19.64
N ASN A 23 1.50 0.01 -20.00
CA ASN A 23 0.70 -0.23 -21.19
C ASN A 23 0.40 -1.74 -21.41
N GLY A 24 -0.02 -2.42 -20.35
CA GLY A 24 -0.31 -3.86 -20.35
C GLY A 24 0.93 -4.78 -20.43
N ARG A 25 2.15 -4.26 -20.24
CA ARG A 25 3.39 -5.05 -20.30
C ARG A 25 4.13 -5.11 -18.97
N GLY A 26 4.79 -6.24 -18.73
CA GLY A 26 5.50 -6.50 -17.47
C GLY A 26 4.52 -6.77 -16.32
N PHE A 27 5.07 -6.95 -15.12
CA PHE A 27 4.30 -7.26 -13.92
C PHE A 27 4.27 -6.06 -12.98
N ILE A 28 3.09 -5.75 -12.44
CA ILE A 28 2.91 -4.78 -11.35
C ILE A 28 2.52 -5.54 -10.08
N ILE A 29 3.09 -5.13 -8.95
CA ILE A 29 2.68 -5.65 -7.64
C ILE A 29 1.95 -4.53 -6.89
N LEU A 30 0.67 -4.73 -6.61
CA LEU A 30 -0.11 -3.79 -5.82
C LEU A 30 0.14 -4.04 -4.32
N GLY A 31 1.01 -3.23 -3.71
CA GLY A 31 1.38 -3.36 -2.30
C GLY A 31 0.47 -2.57 -1.36
N GLY A 32 0.03 -3.18 -0.26
CA GLY A 32 -0.70 -2.54 0.83
C GLY A 32 -0.09 -2.86 2.19
N ILE A 33 -0.04 -1.89 3.10
CA ILE A 33 0.44 -2.09 4.48
C ILE A 33 -0.69 -1.71 5.44
N CYS A 34 -1.21 -2.69 6.16
CA CYS A 34 -2.21 -2.51 7.18
C CYS A 34 -1.52 -2.50 8.55
N VAL A 35 -1.31 -1.30 9.10
CA VAL A 35 -0.71 -1.13 10.42
C VAL A 35 -1.76 -1.30 11.50
N SER A 36 -1.72 -2.39 12.26
CA SER A 36 -2.57 -2.59 13.42
C SER A 36 -1.75 -2.36 14.69
N LYS A 37 -2.17 -1.42 15.55
CA LYS A 37 -1.57 -1.31 16.89
C LYS A 37 -1.87 -2.62 17.63
N VAL A 38 -0.81 -3.25 18.15
CA VAL A 38 -0.84 -4.57 18.79
C VAL A 38 -2.12 -4.75 19.61
N VAL A 39 -2.92 -5.68 19.12
CA VAL A 39 -3.74 -6.51 19.96
C VAL A 39 -3.07 -7.88 19.89
N THR A 40 -2.68 -8.44 21.03
CA THR A 40 -1.97 -9.73 21.05
C THR A 40 -2.75 -10.76 20.24
N LEU A 41 -2.04 -11.67 19.55
CA LEU A 41 -2.63 -12.70 18.68
C LEU A 41 -3.77 -13.51 19.36
N PHE A 42 -3.79 -13.54 20.70
CA PHE A 42 -4.76 -14.23 21.54
C PHE A 42 -5.64 -13.32 22.42
N SER A 43 -5.56 -11.98 22.30
CA SER A 43 -6.57 -11.14 22.95
C SER A 43 -7.82 -11.04 22.08
N SER A 44 -8.95 -10.76 22.74
CA SER A 44 -10.29 -10.69 22.17
C SER A 44 -10.42 -9.75 20.95
N ASP A 45 -9.44 -8.86 20.74
CA ASP A 45 -9.39 -7.88 19.65
C ASP A 45 -8.31 -8.23 18.58
N GLY A 46 -7.69 -9.41 18.71
CA GLY A 46 -6.61 -9.93 17.86
C GLY A 46 -7.11 -10.34 16.47
N LEU A 47 -6.17 -10.51 15.53
CA LEU A 47 -6.49 -10.80 14.11
C LEU A 47 -7.35 -12.06 13.92
N PHE A 48 -7.23 -13.03 14.83
CA PHE A 48 -7.97 -14.30 14.82
C PHE A 48 -9.28 -14.26 15.62
N MET A 49 -9.46 -13.29 16.51
CA MET A 49 -10.60 -13.22 17.45
C MET A 49 -11.55 -12.06 17.16
N ASN A 50 -11.15 -11.08 16.33
CA ASN A 50 -12.01 -9.97 15.92
C ASN A 50 -12.55 -10.21 14.49
N PRO A 51 -13.81 -10.65 14.34
CA PRO A 51 -14.40 -10.98 13.04
C PRO A 51 -14.46 -9.78 12.09
N GLY A 52 -14.52 -8.55 12.60
CA GLY A 52 -14.49 -7.34 11.78
C GLY A 52 -13.13 -7.10 11.11
N LYS A 53 -12.02 -7.37 11.81
CA LYS A 53 -10.68 -7.29 11.21
C LYS A 53 -10.44 -8.40 10.20
N GLN A 54 -10.94 -9.61 10.48
CA GLN A 54 -10.87 -10.73 9.54
C GLN A 54 -11.66 -10.45 8.25
N GLN A 55 -12.85 -9.85 8.39
CA GLN A 55 -13.65 -9.44 7.23
C GLN A 55 -12.91 -8.39 6.39
N LYS A 56 -12.27 -7.38 7.00
CA LYS A 56 -11.48 -6.38 6.26
C LYS A 56 -10.30 -6.99 5.47
N ILE A 57 -9.70 -8.06 5.99
CA ILE A 57 -8.67 -8.81 5.25
C ILE A 57 -9.28 -9.48 4.03
N LEU A 58 -10.39 -10.20 4.21
CA LEU A 58 -11.09 -10.87 3.12
C LEU A 58 -11.56 -9.87 2.05
N ASP A 59 -12.06 -8.72 2.48
CA ASP A 59 -12.49 -7.65 1.61
C ASP A 59 -11.31 -7.10 0.79
N GLY A 60 -10.17 -6.82 1.44
CA GLY A 60 -8.95 -6.37 0.76
C GLY A 60 -8.39 -7.40 -0.23
N VAL A 61 -8.39 -8.68 0.13
CA VAL A 61 -7.98 -9.79 -0.75
C VAL A 61 -8.92 -9.91 -1.95
N SER A 62 -10.21 -9.65 -1.78
CA SER A 62 -11.18 -9.68 -2.88
C SER A 62 -11.16 -8.42 -3.76
N LEU A 63 -10.78 -7.28 -3.21
CA LEU A 63 -10.76 -5.98 -3.89
C LEU A 63 -9.58 -5.85 -4.84
N VAL A 64 -8.40 -6.31 -4.40
CA VAL A 64 -7.16 -6.19 -5.17
C VAL A 64 -7.27 -6.79 -6.59
N PRO A 65 -7.73 -8.05 -6.79
CA PRO A 65 -7.91 -8.61 -8.13
C PRO A 65 -8.90 -7.84 -8.99
N LYS A 66 -9.97 -7.30 -8.38
CA LYS A 66 -10.97 -6.48 -9.08
C LYS A 66 -10.34 -5.20 -9.62
N LEU A 67 -9.55 -4.51 -8.79
CA LEU A 67 -8.84 -3.30 -9.19
C LEU A 67 -7.82 -3.58 -10.30
N LEU A 68 -7.04 -4.66 -10.18
CA LEU A 68 -6.08 -5.03 -11.22
C LEU A 68 -6.78 -5.26 -12.56
N HIS A 69 -7.92 -5.96 -12.55
CA HIS A 69 -8.72 -6.20 -13.75
C HIS A 69 -9.34 -4.91 -14.31
N GLU A 70 -9.95 -4.08 -13.45
CA GLU A 70 -10.58 -2.82 -13.82
C GLU A 70 -9.61 -1.86 -14.53
N TYR A 71 -8.37 -1.78 -14.03
CA TYR A 71 -7.34 -0.90 -14.58
C TYR A 71 -6.46 -1.57 -15.66
N GLY A 72 -6.78 -2.81 -16.07
CA GLY A 72 -6.01 -3.53 -17.09
C GLY A 72 -4.55 -3.79 -16.69
N ILE A 73 -4.30 -4.05 -15.41
CA ILE A 73 -2.98 -4.26 -14.85
C ILE A 73 -2.71 -5.76 -14.74
N GLU A 74 -1.70 -6.22 -15.48
CA GLU A 74 -1.14 -7.56 -15.34
C GLU A 74 -0.25 -7.62 -14.09
N GLY A 75 -0.66 -8.42 -13.11
CA GLY A 75 -0.05 -8.34 -11.78
C GLY A 75 -0.75 -9.17 -10.71
N PHE A 76 -0.30 -8.96 -9.49
CA PHE A 76 -0.96 -9.46 -8.28
C PHE A 76 -0.82 -8.41 -7.18
N GLY A 77 -1.63 -8.49 -6.13
CA GLY A 77 -1.43 -7.63 -4.97
C GLY A 77 -0.97 -8.40 -3.74
N ARG A 78 -0.37 -7.64 -2.83
CA ARG A 78 0.21 -8.14 -1.59
C ARG A 78 -0.11 -7.16 -0.48
N ILE A 79 -0.89 -7.63 0.48
CA ILE A 79 -1.26 -6.87 1.67
C ILE A 79 -0.47 -7.43 2.85
N ILE A 80 0.27 -6.56 3.55
CA ILE A 80 1.05 -6.92 4.73
C ILE A 80 0.37 -6.35 5.97
N HIS A 81 0.07 -7.24 6.91
CA HIS A 81 -0.43 -6.86 8.24
C HIS A 81 0.75 -6.83 9.21
N THR A 82 0.96 -5.70 9.86
CA THR A 82 2.10 -5.49 10.76
C THR A 82 1.75 -4.44 11.81
N ASP A 83 2.51 -4.38 12.89
CA ASP A 83 2.46 -3.35 13.91
C ASP A 83 3.37 -2.15 13.59
N ASP A 84 4.38 -2.35 12.74
CA ASP A 84 5.31 -1.32 12.28
C ASP A 84 5.24 -1.12 10.76
N TYR A 85 4.93 0.11 10.37
CA TYR A 85 4.91 0.51 8.96
C TYR A 85 6.25 0.23 8.26
N THR A 86 7.37 0.49 8.93
CA THR A 86 8.70 0.38 8.32
C THR A 86 9.03 -1.08 8.04
N ALA A 87 8.79 -1.99 9.00
CA ALA A 87 8.92 -3.42 8.79
C ALA A 87 8.04 -3.93 7.64
N GLY A 88 6.78 -3.48 7.56
CA GLY A 88 5.88 -3.81 6.45
C GLY A 88 6.41 -3.33 5.11
N LEU A 89 6.93 -2.10 5.05
CA LEU A 89 7.50 -1.48 3.86
C LEU A 89 8.74 -2.21 3.37
N VAL A 90 9.66 -2.54 4.27
CA VAL A 90 10.85 -3.37 3.97
C VAL A 90 10.42 -4.72 3.40
N SER A 91 9.45 -5.38 4.03
CA SER A 91 8.95 -6.68 3.54
C SER A 91 8.31 -6.58 2.15
N LEU A 92 7.56 -5.51 1.85
CA LEU A 92 7.04 -5.27 0.51
C LEU A 92 8.18 -5.03 -0.50
N ILE A 93 9.13 -4.16 -0.20
CA ILE A 93 10.18 -3.78 -1.16
C ILE A 93 11.12 -4.95 -1.43
N GLN A 94 11.49 -5.70 -0.40
CA GLN A 94 12.45 -6.80 -0.51
C GLN A 94 11.82 -8.09 -1.02
N ASN A 95 10.64 -8.45 -0.51
CA ASN A 95 10.12 -9.82 -0.64
C ASN A 95 8.85 -9.92 -1.48
N SER A 96 8.34 -8.82 -2.07
CA SER A 96 7.07 -8.87 -2.82
C SER A 96 7.14 -9.67 -4.12
N GLY A 97 8.34 -9.87 -4.66
CA GLY A 97 8.56 -10.60 -5.91
C GLY A 97 8.23 -12.10 -5.85
N LEU A 98 8.21 -12.73 -7.01
CA LEU A 98 8.02 -14.18 -7.19
C LEU A 98 9.27 -14.78 -7.88
N GLY A 99 10.15 -15.40 -7.09
CA GLY A 99 11.40 -15.97 -7.61
C GLY A 99 12.30 -14.89 -8.24
N ALA A 100 12.61 -15.03 -9.53
CA ALA A 100 13.41 -14.06 -10.27
C ALA A 100 12.65 -12.75 -10.59
N PHE A 101 11.32 -12.72 -10.43
CA PHE A 101 10.53 -11.52 -10.68
C PHE A 101 10.50 -10.62 -9.46
N THR A 102 11.56 -9.83 -9.30
CA THR A 102 11.65 -8.82 -8.24
C THR A 102 11.24 -7.44 -8.76
N PRO A 103 10.47 -6.64 -8.01
CA PRO A 103 10.20 -5.27 -8.41
C PRO A 103 11.51 -4.47 -8.47
N ASN A 104 11.65 -3.62 -9.48
CA ASN A 104 12.79 -2.72 -9.67
C ASN A 104 12.44 -1.25 -9.37
N SER A 105 11.15 -0.95 -9.27
CA SER A 105 10.64 0.40 -9.03
C SER A 105 9.47 0.38 -8.05
N LEU A 106 9.39 1.43 -7.23
CA LEU A 106 8.24 1.74 -6.40
C LEU A 106 7.52 2.97 -6.98
N LEU A 107 6.21 2.87 -7.14
CA LEU A 107 5.33 3.98 -7.48
C LEU A 107 4.46 4.31 -6.26
N SER A 108 4.45 5.57 -5.83
CA SER A 108 3.69 6.02 -4.67
C SER A 108 3.19 7.46 -4.86
N CYS A 109 2.30 7.92 -3.98
CA CYS A 109 1.79 9.27 -3.97
C CYS A 109 2.58 10.17 -3.03
N TRP A 110 2.73 11.43 -3.41
CA TRP A 110 3.18 12.48 -2.51
C TRP A 110 2.14 12.69 -1.40
N PRO A 111 2.56 12.86 -0.13
CA PRO A 111 1.63 13.13 0.96
C PRO A 111 0.85 14.42 0.70
N SER A 112 -0.45 14.41 0.99
CA SER A 112 -1.32 15.57 0.80
C SER A 112 -0.83 16.81 1.57
N GLU A 113 -1.22 18.01 1.13
CA GLU A 113 -0.80 19.25 1.80
C GLU A 113 -1.21 19.31 3.27
N MET A 114 -2.34 18.68 3.63
CA MET A 114 -2.75 18.53 5.02
C MET A 114 -1.78 17.66 5.84
N ALA A 115 -1.22 16.63 5.22
CA ALA A 115 -0.16 15.80 5.79
C ALA A 115 1.23 16.50 5.80
N LEU A 116 1.38 17.66 5.15
CA LEU A 116 2.60 18.48 5.22
C LEU A 116 2.57 19.51 6.36
N LYS A 117 1.43 19.72 7.02
CA LYS A 117 1.33 20.62 8.19
C LYS A 117 2.17 20.10 9.36
N ARG A 118 2.57 21.00 10.27
CA ARG A 118 3.30 20.67 11.51
C ARG A 118 2.37 20.08 12.59
N THR A 119 1.61 19.06 12.23
CA THR A 119 0.78 18.26 13.15
C THR A 119 1.47 16.92 13.41
N PRO A 120 1.12 16.19 14.49
CA PRO A 120 1.66 14.84 14.73
C PRO A 120 1.41 13.90 13.54
N ALA A 121 0.22 13.97 12.93
CA ALA A 121 -0.13 13.21 11.73
C ALA A 121 0.77 13.57 10.54
N GLY A 122 1.04 14.86 10.33
CA GLY A 122 1.92 15.30 9.25
C GLY A 122 3.39 14.94 9.46
N THR A 123 3.88 14.97 10.70
CA THR A 123 5.22 14.47 11.03
C THR A 123 5.34 12.98 10.74
N LYS A 124 4.32 12.18 11.08
CA LYS A 124 4.29 10.76 10.74
C LYS A 124 4.29 10.51 9.23
N ALA A 125 3.47 11.24 8.47
CA ALA A 125 3.43 11.11 7.01
C ALA A 125 4.77 11.45 6.34
N ARG A 126 5.44 12.52 6.79
CA ARG A 126 6.79 12.87 6.33
C ARG A 126 7.82 11.80 6.71
N SER A 127 7.76 11.28 7.94
CA SER A 127 8.64 10.20 8.37
C SER A 127 8.45 8.96 7.50
N ASN A 128 7.19 8.57 7.22
CA ASN A 128 6.89 7.43 6.36
C ASN A 128 7.42 7.61 4.93
N LEU A 129 7.29 8.83 4.36
CA LEU A 129 7.84 9.15 3.05
C LEU A 129 9.37 9.02 3.04
N LEU A 130 10.05 9.57 4.05
CA LEU A 130 11.50 9.46 4.17
C LEU A 130 11.95 8.01 4.34
N SER A 131 11.28 7.24 5.20
CA SER A 131 11.53 5.82 5.37
C SER A 131 11.36 5.06 4.05
N MET A 132 10.33 5.37 3.27
CA MET A 132 10.11 4.78 1.95
C MET A 132 11.27 5.05 1.00
N ILE A 133 11.72 6.30 0.90
CA ILE A 133 12.84 6.70 0.04
C ILE A 133 14.13 5.99 0.48
N GLN A 134 14.43 6.00 1.79
CA GLN A 134 15.63 5.36 2.35
C GLN A 134 15.64 3.84 2.12
N VAL A 135 14.50 3.17 2.32
CA VAL A 135 14.39 1.73 2.08
C VAL A 135 14.58 1.43 0.59
N CYS A 136 13.98 2.22 -0.31
CA CYS A 136 14.19 2.04 -1.75
C CYS A 136 15.65 2.27 -2.16
N GLU A 137 16.33 3.25 -1.58
CA GLU A 137 17.76 3.49 -1.82
C GLU A 137 18.60 2.29 -1.41
N VAL A 138 18.38 1.75 -0.20
CA VAL A 138 19.10 0.57 0.31
C VAL A 138 18.92 -0.66 -0.57
N PHE A 139 17.73 -0.85 -1.15
CA PHE A 139 17.42 -1.98 -2.03
C PHE A 139 17.55 -1.65 -3.53
N GLU A 140 18.19 -0.53 -3.87
CA GLU A 140 18.47 -0.09 -5.23
C GLU A 140 17.22 -0.06 -6.13
N LYS A 141 16.11 0.46 -5.59
CA LYS A 141 14.83 0.62 -6.30
C LYS A 141 14.65 2.04 -6.79
N LEU A 142 14.21 2.19 -8.04
CA LEU A 142 13.75 3.47 -8.56
C LEU A 142 12.48 3.91 -7.82
N VAL A 143 12.43 5.14 -7.33
CA VAL A 143 11.21 5.69 -6.71
C VAL A 143 10.56 6.70 -7.65
N ILE A 144 9.31 6.46 -7.99
CA ILE A 144 8.46 7.39 -8.73
C ILE A 144 7.40 7.91 -7.75
N ILE A 145 7.39 9.22 -7.52
CA ILE A 145 6.43 9.86 -6.63
C ILE A 145 5.53 10.78 -7.44
N GLU A 146 4.24 10.46 -7.45
CA GLU A 146 3.23 11.30 -8.07
C GLU A 146 2.84 12.44 -7.11
N LYS A 147 3.06 13.69 -7.51
CA LYS A 147 2.66 14.88 -6.75
C LYS A 147 1.62 15.68 -7.52
N GLY A 148 0.58 16.15 -6.82
CA GLY A 148 -0.25 17.26 -7.29
C GLY A 148 -1.63 16.94 -7.87
N LYS A 149 -2.32 15.89 -7.45
CA LYS A 149 -3.77 15.76 -7.73
C LYS A 149 -4.54 16.53 -6.65
N SER A 150 -5.39 17.53 -6.90
CA SER A 150 -6.41 17.77 -7.95
C SER A 150 -5.96 18.23 -9.34
N TRP A 151 -6.58 17.69 -10.40
CA TRP A 151 -6.55 18.24 -11.76
C TRP A 151 -7.74 17.71 -12.61
N PRO A 152 -8.27 18.51 -13.56
CA PRO A 152 -9.36 19.48 -13.38
C PRO A 152 -10.75 18.87 -13.10
#